data_AF-A0A0F9H7Z3-F1
#
_entry.id   AF-A0A0F9H7Z3-F1
#
_cell.length_a   1.000
_cell.length_b   1.000
_cell.length_c   1.000
_cell.angle_alpha   90.00
_cell.angle_beta   90.00
_cell.angle_gamma   90.00
#
_symmetry.space_group_name_H-M   'P 1'
#
loop_
_entity.id
_entity.type
_entity.pdbx_description
1 polymer ?
#
loop_
_entity_poly.entity_id
_entity_poly.type
_entity_poly.pdbx_seq_one_letter_code
_entity_poly.pdbx_strand_id
1 'polypeptide(L)' 'MANEYKVLSIDELTKMDKATGLVKYYRHQIKTKGGTVLSVDISEEDFTEEKAAPILLKKAQTADKILALGS' A
#
# COMPACT_ATOMS: atom_id res chain seq x y z
N MET A 1 8.63 -4.64 16.85
CA MET A 1 9.08 -4.56 15.44
C MET A 1 9.17 -3.09 15.09
N ALA A 2 10.29 -2.60 14.56
CA ALA A 2 10.37 -1.23 14.09
C ALA A 2 9.34 -1.04 12.97
N ASN A 3 8.45 -0.05 13.08
CA ASN A 3 7.49 0.24 12.01
C ASN A 3 8.26 0.68 10.77
N GLU A 4 8.44 -0.23 9.81
CA GLU A 4 9.10 0.01 8.51
C GLU A 4 8.32 1.04 7.66
N TYR A 5 7.05 1.25 7.99
CA TYR A 5 6.20 2.30 7.44
C TYR A 5 5.16 2.74 8.47
N LYS A 6 4.57 3.92 8.23
CA LYS A 6 3.43 4.47 8.95
C LYS A 6 2.27 4.66 7.97
N VAL A 7 1.09 4.13 8.29
CA VAL A 7 -0.13 4.44 7.53
C VAL A 7 -0.56 5.88 7.85
N LEU A 8 -0.82 6.67 6.81
CA LEU A 8 -1.26 8.06 6.88
C LEU A 8 -2.76 8.17 6.68
N SER A 9 -3.30 7.52 5.65
CA SER A 9 -4.72 7.47 5.34
C SER A 9 -5.08 6.14 4.65
N ILE A 10 -6.36 5.81 4.70
CA ILE A 10 -6.96 4.72 3.95
C ILE A 10 -8.22 5.27 3.30
N ASP A 11 -8.28 5.24 1.97
CA ASP A 11 -9.42 5.70 1.20
C ASP A 11 -10.13 4.48 0.57
N GLU A 12 -11.44 4.36 0.79
CA GLU A 12 -12.27 3.38 0.08
C GLU A 12 -12.65 3.94 -1.29
N LEU A 13 -12.32 3.18 -2.34
CA LEU A 13 -12.52 3.58 -3.72
C LEU A 13 -13.22 2.45 -4.49
N THR A 14 -13.94 2.84 -5.52
CA THR A 14 -14.56 1.91 -6.47
C THR A 14 -14.00 2.15 -7.87
N LYS A 15 -13.76 1.07 -8.61
CA LYS A 15 -13.38 1.13 -10.03
C LYS A 15 -14.30 0.21 -10.82
N MET A 16 -14.56 0.59 -12.06
CA MET A 16 -15.26 -0.28 -13.00
C MET A 16 -14.23 -1.19 -13.67
N ASP A 17 -14.32 -2.48 -13.38
CA ASP A 17 -13.62 -3.52 -14.10
C ASP A 17 -14.55 -4.09 -15.20
N LYS A 18 -13.99 -4.29 -16.40
CA LYS A 18 -14.79 -4.73 -17.55
C LYS A 18 -15.25 -6.19 -17.44
N ALA A 19 -14.56 -7.01 -16.65
CA ALA A 19 -14.85 -8.42 -16.49
C ALA A 19 -15.73 -8.70 -15.26
N THR A 20 -15.48 -8.01 -14.15
CA THR A 20 -16.15 -8.27 -12.86
C THR A 20 -17.14 -7.18 -12.44
N GLY A 21 -17.24 -6.08 -13.17
CA GLY A 21 -18.15 -4.97 -12.87
C GLY A 21 -17.56 -3.99 -11.86
N LEU A 22 -18.39 -3.46 -10.96
CA LEU A 22 -17.93 -2.49 -9.95
C LEU A 22 -17.13 -3.21 -8.86
N VAL A 23 -15.83 -2.92 -8.74
CA VAL A 23 -14.93 -3.51 -7.73
C VAL A 23 -14.46 -2.45 -6.75
N LYS A 24 -14.44 -2.84 -5.47
CA LYS A 24 -13.92 -2.02 -4.36
C LYS A 24 -12.43 -2.27 -4.15
N TYR A 25 -11.72 -1.20 -3.80
CA TYR A 25 -10.33 -1.24 -3.40
C TYR A 25 -10.04 -0.17 -2.36
N TYR A 26 -9.05 -0.42 -1.53
CA TYR A 26 -8.63 0.40 -0.41
C TYR A 26 -7.24 0.95 -0.68
N ARG A 27 -7.17 2.25 -0.95
CA ARG A 27 -5.90 2.96 -1.17
C ARG A 27 -5.29 3.32 0.17
N HIS A 28 -4.16 2.70 0.49
CA HIS A 28 -3.37 3.01 1.66
C HIS A 28 -2.31 4.03 1.30
N GLN A 29 -2.34 5.19 1.92
CA GLN A 29 -1.20 6.09 1.91
C GLN A 29 -0.28 5.71 3.06
N ILE A 30 0.96 5.33 2.73
CA ILE A 30 1.97 4.95 3.72
C ILE A 30 3.20 5.84 3.58
N LYS A 31 3.79 6.23 4.72
CA LYS A 31 5.10 6.87 4.80
C LYS A 31 6.14 5.82 5.19
N THR A 32 7.14 5.59 4.35
CA THR A 32 8.24 4.67 4.63
C THR A 32 9.21 5.25 5.66
N LYS A 33 10.08 4.40 6.21
CA LYS A 33 11.13 4.82 7.13
C LYS A 33 12.12 5.80 6.46
N GLY A 34 12.40 5.63 5.17
CA GLY A 34 13.20 6.59 4.39
C GLY A 34 12.50 7.92 4.08
N GLY A 35 11.24 8.08 4.50
CA GLY A 35 10.48 9.33 4.36
C GLY A 35 9.64 9.44 3.08
N THR A 36 9.65 8.42 2.23
CA THR A 36 8.87 8.37 0.98
C THR A 36 7.39 8.15 1.30
N VAL A 37 6.50 8.90 0.63
CA VAL A 37 5.05 8.66 0.70
C VAL A 37 4.62 7.85 -0.52
N LEU A 38 3.94 6.72 -0.29
CA LEU A 38 3.45 5.81 -1.31
C LEU A 38 1.94 5.67 -1.19
N SER A 39 1.26 5.57 -2.33
CA SER A 39 -0.14 5.10 -2.39
C SER A 39 -0.13 3.65 -2.86
N VAL A 40 -0.72 2.76 -2.06
CA VAL A 40 -0.80 1.32 -2.33
C VAL A 40 -2.27 0.93 -2.40
N ASP A 41 -2.71 0.50 -3.57
CA ASP A 41 -4.08 0.04 -3.79
C ASP A 41 -4.18 -1.43 -3.39
N ILE A 42 -5.05 -1.74 -2.44
CA ILE A 42 -5.35 -3.10 -1.94
C ILE A 42 -6.76 -3.46 -2.38
N SER A 43 -6.97 -4.60 -3.02
CA SER A 43 -8.30 -5.09 -3.38
C SER A 43 -9.13 -5.42 -2.13
N GLU A 44 -10.46 -5.39 -2.23
CA GLU A 44 -11.35 -5.77 -1.11
C GLU A 44 -11.03 -7.17 -0.56
N GLU A 45 -10.69 -8.14 -1.42
CA GLU A 45 -10.31 -9.51 -1.03
C GLU A 45 -9.01 -9.62 -0.23
N ASP A 46 -8.14 -8.61 -0.34
CA ASP A 46 -6.84 -8.55 0.33
C ASP A 46 -6.81 -7.50 1.45
N PHE A 47 -7.94 -6.82 1.71
CA PHE A 47 -8.11 -5.86 2.79
C PHE A 47 -8.36 -6.54 4.13
N THR A 48 -7.44 -7.42 4.52
CA THR A 48 -7.37 -8.01 5.87
C THR A 48 -6.00 -7.76 6.45
N GLU A 49 -5.88 -7.67 7.79
CA GLU A 49 -4.59 -7.41 8.43
C GLU A 49 -3.50 -8.42 8.02
N GLU A 50 -3.88 -9.70 7.88
CA GLU A 50 -2.96 -10.79 7.51
C GLU A 50 -2.40 -10.66 6.09
N LYS A 51 -3.16 -10.06 5.16
CA LYS A 51 -2.78 -9.92 3.75
C LYS A 51 -2.24 -8.52 3.43
N ALA A 52 -2.89 -7.48 3.94
CA ALA A 52 -2.50 -6.10 3.69
C ALA A 52 -1.15 -5.77 4.33
N ALA A 53 -0.90 -6.21 5.57
CA ALA A 53 0.35 -5.91 6.27
C ALA A 53 1.62 -6.36 5.50
N PRO A 54 1.73 -7.60 4.98
CA PRO A 54 2.89 -8.00 4.20
C PRO A 54 2.97 -7.28 2.84
N ILE A 55 1.86 -6.90 2.21
CA ILE A 55 1.86 -6.12 0.96
C ILE A 55 2.44 -4.72 1.20
N LEU A 56 1.94 -4.01 2.21
CA LEU A 56 2.39 -2.66 2.56
C LEU A 56 3.86 -2.66 2.99
N LEU A 57 4.27 -3.67 3.77
CA LEU A 57 5.66 -3.85 4.18
C LEU A 57 6.59 -4.01 2.98
N LYS A 58 6.25 -4.91 2.05
CA LYS A 58 7.07 -5.16 0.85
C LYS A 58 7.17 -3.93 -0.04
N LYS A 59 6.08 -3.15 -0.16
CA LYS A 59 6.07 -1.89 -0.92
C LYS A 59 6.95 -0.82 -0.26
N ALA A 60 6.85 -0.67 1.06
CA ALA A 60 7.69 0.27 1.81
C ALA A 60 9.19 -0.05 1.68
N GLN A 61 9.57 -1.32 1.89
CA GLN A 61 10.95 -1.77 1.75
C GLN A 61 11.48 -1.60 0.33
N THR A 62 10.65 -1.84 -0.68
CA THR A 62 11.02 -1.66 -2.08
C THR A 62 11.30 -0.20 -2.38
N ALA A 63 10.44 0.72 -1.92
CA ALA A 63 10.64 2.15 -2.13
C ALA A 63 11.89 2.66 -1.42
N ASP A 64 12.14 2.25 -0.17
CA ASP A 64 13.37 2.63 0.55
C ASP A 64 14.63 2.07 -0.13
N LYS A 65 14.58 0.85 -0.68
CA LYS A 65 15.68 0.30 -1.48
C LYS A 65 15.94 1.09 -2.75
N ILE A 66 14.90 1.50 -3.48
CA ILE A 66 15.04 2.32 -4.69
C ILE A 66 15.64 3.69 -4.34
N LEU A 67 15.18 4.32 -3.25
CA LEU A 67 15.71 5.60 -2.80
C LEU A 67 17.20 5.50 -2.41
N ALA A 68 17.58 4.42 -1.73
CA ALA A 68 18.97 4.18 -1.34
C ALA A 68 19.91 3.90 -2.52
N LEU A 69 19.40 3.42 -3.66
CA LEU A 69 20.18 3.20 -4.89
C LEU A 69 20.38 4.49 -5.69
N GLY A 70 19.53 5.50 -5.50
CA GLY A 70 19.60 6.78 -6.19
C GLY A 70 20.28 7.91 -5.40
N SER A 71 20.78 7.62 -4.19
CA SER A 71 21.44 8.56 -3.29
C SER A 71 22.96 8.41 -3.29
#